data_AF-A0A959V483-F1
#
_entry.id   AF-A0A959V483-F1
#
_cell.length_a   1.000
_cell.length_b   1.000
_cell.length_c   1.000
_cell.angle_alpha   90.00
_cell.angle_beta   90.00
_cell.angle_gamma   90.00
#
_symmetry.space_group_name_H-M   'P 1'
#
loop_
_entity.id
_entity.type
_entity.pdbx_description
1 polymer ?
#
loop_
_entity_poly.entity_id
_entity_poly.type
_entity_poly.pdbx_seq_one_letter_code
_entity_poly.pdbx_strand_id
1 'polypeptide(L)'
;MFTVLRSSAGAGKTHALVKEYLRHCLDTDRTDSYRQVLALTFTTKAAGEMRERVLSYLRHLSAGQGGGTALEDVRQVLLDRTGMSGEELQERARAVFSHMLHHWSDVSIGTIDAFTRRLLRPFARDLRLDHDLEMSTEVAELLDRAVFSLLNEAGTSPAMTRLLTRTALRMVEDGSRWRPDGPLRLLANELLMERSVRPLSELSTLSLEEVLEAEGAIKAAIDGFRQRLQELGRRGSTLLKEAGLDASDLYQGARGLPTFLGMLSSYEGRYVPPNSYVQRMLDGEKWHSGKASTEVQERSEAVRPFLVSCCLEALALIEEGHQDDLLGRAVLKDLMPTAALHELNVHLERGKADEGVVFFSDLTRSAA
;
A
#
# COMPACT_ATOMS: atom_id res chain seq x y z
N MET A 1 19.16 -6.84 -27.02
CA MET A 1 17.93 -6.85 -27.86
C MET A 1 17.00 -7.91 -27.29
N PHE A 2 15.74 -7.59 -27.02
CA PHE A 2 14.76 -8.56 -26.50
C PHE A 2 13.91 -9.09 -27.65
N THR A 3 13.76 -10.41 -27.73
CA THR A 3 12.88 -11.06 -28.72
C THR A 3 11.63 -11.55 -28.01
N VAL A 4 10.46 -11.02 -28.40
CA VAL A 4 9.17 -11.39 -27.81
C VAL A 4 8.42 -12.32 -28.75
N LEU A 5 8.24 -13.58 -28.35
CA LEU A 5 7.45 -14.56 -29.07
C LEU A 5 5.99 -14.53 -28.59
N ARG A 6 5.09 -13.94 -29.38
CA ARG A 6 3.64 -13.95 -29.12
C ARG A 6 2.98 -15.13 -29.84
N SER A 7 2.17 -15.90 -29.14
CA SER A 7 1.40 -17.00 -29.73
C SER A 7 0.17 -17.32 -28.88
N SER A 8 -0.88 -17.85 -29.51
CA SER A 8 -2.11 -18.29 -28.85
C SER A 8 -1.91 -19.61 -28.10
N ALA A 9 -2.89 -20.03 -27.29
CA ALA A 9 -2.88 -21.34 -26.66
C ALA A 9 -2.84 -22.44 -27.74
N GLY A 10 -1.98 -23.44 -27.57
CA GLY A 10 -1.83 -24.55 -28.54
C GLY A 10 -0.96 -24.25 -29.77
N ALA A 11 -0.51 -23.01 -29.99
CA ALA A 11 0.25 -22.61 -31.19
C ALA A 11 1.77 -22.92 -31.14
N GLY A 12 2.21 -23.90 -30.34
CA GLY A 12 3.61 -24.37 -30.38
C GLY A 12 4.66 -23.54 -29.63
N LYS A 13 4.29 -22.69 -28.66
CA LYS A 13 5.21 -21.91 -27.79
C LYS A 13 6.41 -22.70 -27.30
N THR A 14 6.13 -23.81 -26.64
CA THR A 14 7.15 -24.65 -26.04
C THR A 14 8.06 -25.24 -27.10
N HIS A 15 7.54 -25.55 -28.30
CA HIS A 15 8.35 -26.02 -29.41
C HIS A 15 9.30 -24.92 -29.93
N ALA A 16 8.80 -23.69 -30.10
CA ALA A 16 9.63 -22.56 -30.49
C ALA A 16 10.74 -22.24 -29.47
N LEU A 17 10.44 -22.32 -28.16
CA LEU A 17 11.44 -22.12 -27.10
C LEU A 17 12.48 -23.24 -27.07
N VAL A 18 12.07 -24.51 -27.23
CA VAL A 18 13.00 -25.64 -27.31
C VAL A 18 13.91 -25.53 -28.54
N LYS A 19 13.36 -25.09 -29.67
CA LYS A 19 14.12 -24.82 -30.89
C LYS A 19 15.21 -23.77 -30.64
N GLU A 20 14.87 -22.65 -30.02
CA GLU A 20 15.84 -21.60 -29.70
C GLU A 20 16.87 -22.06 -28.66
N TYR A 21 16.45 -22.83 -27.64
CA TYR A 21 17.35 -23.42 -26.66
C TYR A 21 18.40 -24.32 -27.33
N LEU A 22 17.96 -25.24 -28.19
CA LEU A 22 18.85 -26.14 -28.93
C LEU A 22 19.77 -25.39 -29.88
N ARG A 23 19.27 -24.32 -30.49
CA ARG A 23 20.10 -23.42 -31.32
C ARG A 23 21.27 -22.90 -30.53
N HIS A 24 21.06 -22.34 -29.36
CA HIS A 24 22.15 -21.85 -28.51
C HIS A 24 23.09 -22.97 -28.03
N CYS A 25 22.58 -24.18 -27.83
CA CYS A 25 23.41 -25.34 -27.45
C CYS A 25 24.28 -25.85 -28.61
N LEU A 26 23.88 -25.68 -29.86
CA LEU A 26 24.54 -26.30 -31.03
C LEU A 26 25.24 -25.30 -31.96
N ASP A 27 25.07 -23.99 -31.72
CA ASP A 27 25.66 -22.90 -32.50
C ASP A 27 27.20 -22.97 -32.53
N THR A 28 27.80 -23.42 -31.43
CA THR A 28 29.25 -23.52 -31.25
C THR A 28 29.73 -24.97 -31.33
N ASP A 29 31.02 -25.16 -31.58
CA ASP A 29 31.72 -26.45 -31.50
C ASP A 29 31.93 -26.95 -30.05
N ARG A 30 31.70 -26.08 -29.05
CA ARG A 30 31.81 -26.41 -27.63
C ARG A 30 30.69 -27.34 -27.16
N THR A 31 31.08 -28.42 -26.48
CA THR A 31 30.18 -29.43 -25.90
C THR A 31 29.45 -28.95 -24.64
N ASP A 32 29.94 -27.89 -24.00
CA ASP A 32 29.43 -27.32 -22.73
C ASP A 32 28.63 -26.02 -22.92
N SER A 33 28.35 -25.63 -24.16
CA SER A 33 27.60 -24.42 -24.54
C SER A 33 26.25 -24.27 -23.83
N TYR A 34 25.56 -25.38 -23.57
CA TYR A 34 24.28 -25.41 -22.87
C TYR A 34 24.35 -24.83 -21.45
N ARG A 35 25.52 -24.81 -20.81
CA ARG A 35 25.72 -24.19 -19.49
C ARG A 35 25.50 -22.68 -19.50
N GLN A 36 25.62 -22.04 -20.66
CA GLN A 36 25.40 -20.61 -20.85
C GLN A 36 23.94 -20.26 -21.14
N VAL A 37 23.07 -21.27 -21.27
CA VAL A 37 21.64 -21.08 -21.59
C VAL A 37 20.81 -21.27 -20.33
N LEU A 38 20.09 -20.22 -19.93
CA LEU A 38 19.15 -20.26 -18.82
C LEU A 38 17.71 -20.25 -19.36
N ALA A 39 16.96 -21.32 -19.08
CA ALA A 39 15.53 -21.41 -19.40
C ALA A 39 14.69 -21.47 -18.13
N LEU A 40 13.79 -20.50 -17.97
CA LEU A 40 12.94 -20.34 -16.79
C LEU A 40 11.46 -20.53 -17.13
N THR A 41 10.73 -21.23 -16.27
CA THR A 41 9.27 -21.38 -16.35
C THR A 41 8.59 -21.02 -15.02
N PHE A 42 7.27 -20.84 -15.04
CA PHE A 42 6.49 -20.62 -13.82
C PHE A 42 6.23 -21.91 -13.03
N THR A 43 6.15 -23.07 -13.69
CA THR A 43 5.77 -24.34 -13.04
C THR A 43 6.81 -25.44 -13.26
N THR A 44 6.95 -26.30 -12.24
CA THR A 44 7.84 -27.48 -12.29
C THR A 44 7.47 -28.43 -13.43
N LYS A 45 6.15 -28.57 -13.69
CA LYS A 45 5.65 -29.39 -14.80
C LYS A 45 6.11 -28.86 -16.15
N ALA A 46 5.96 -27.55 -16.41
CA ALA A 46 6.41 -26.95 -17.67
C ALA A 46 7.93 -27.03 -17.85
N ALA A 47 8.71 -26.84 -16.77
CA ALA A 47 10.17 -27.04 -16.81
C ALA A 47 10.52 -28.51 -17.13
N GLY A 48 9.82 -29.46 -16.52
CA GLY A 48 9.97 -30.90 -16.79
C GLY A 48 9.68 -31.25 -18.24
N GLU A 49 8.54 -30.83 -18.77
CA GLU A 49 8.14 -31.06 -20.17
C GLU A 49 9.14 -30.44 -21.15
N MET A 50 9.67 -29.24 -20.85
CA MET A 50 10.67 -28.59 -21.68
C MET A 50 12.01 -29.37 -21.67
N ARG A 51 12.47 -29.82 -20.49
CA ARG A 51 13.68 -30.64 -20.36
C ARG A 51 13.57 -31.94 -21.15
N GLU A 52 12.47 -32.66 -20.98
CA GLU A 52 12.23 -33.93 -21.67
C GLU A 52 12.28 -33.74 -23.18
N ARG A 53 11.67 -32.66 -23.70
CA ARG A 53 11.67 -32.36 -25.13
C ARG A 53 13.06 -32.01 -25.67
N VAL A 54 13.85 -31.21 -24.95
CA VAL A 54 15.23 -30.88 -25.31
C VAL A 54 16.07 -32.15 -25.43
N LEU A 55 16.00 -33.03 -24.41
CA LEU A 55 16.74 -34.28 -24.40
C LEU A 55 16.29 -35.25 -25.49
N SER A 56 14.98 -35.37 -25.70
CA SER A 56 14.41 -36.18 -26.77
C SER A 56 14.95 -35.73 -28.13
N TYR A 57 14.95 -34.42 -28.41
CA TYR A 57 15.44 -33.88 -29.67
C TYR A 57 16.95 -34.09 -29.84
N LEU A 58 17.75 -33.84 -28.81
CA LEU A 58 19.19 -34.13 -28.84
C LEU A 58 19.49 -35.61 -29.09
N ARG A 59 18.74 -36.51 -28.44
CA ARG A 59 18.86 -37.96 -28.66
C ARG A 59 18.59 -38.33 -30.12
N HIS A 60 17.49 -37.85 -30.70
CA HIS A 60 17.15 -38.16 -32.09
C HIS A 60 18.15 -37.55 -33.09
N LEU A 61 18.58 -36.31 -32.86
CA LEU A 61 19.63 -35.66 -33.67
C LEU A 61 20.94 -36.44 -33.60
N SER A 62 21.37 -36.89 -32.40
CA SER A 62 22.59 -37.68 -32.20
C SER A 62 22.54 -39.06 -32.88
N ALA A 63 21.35 -39.64 -32.99
CA ALA A 63 21.13 -40.93 -33.64
C ALA A 63 21.00 -40.82 -35.17
N GLY A 64 20.98 -39.60 -35.72
CA GLY A 64 20.69 -39.38 -37.14
C GLY A 64 19.27 -39.81 -37.54
N GLN A 65 18.39 -39.98 -36.55
CA GLN A 65 17.02 -40.43 -36.77
C GLN A 65 16.13 -39.22 -37.09
N GLY A 66 15.23 -39.40 -38.07
CA GLY A 66 14.10 -38.49 -38.23
C GLY A 66 13.17 -38.56 -37.01
N GLY A 67 12.58 -37.42 -36.63
CA GLY A 67 11.75 -37.31 -35.42
C GLY A 67 10.46 -36.54 -35.68
N GLY A 68 9.63 -37.04 -36.61
CA GLY A 68 8.38 -36.35 -36.99
C GLY A 68 8.61 -34.94 -37.55
N THR A 69 7.52 -34.23 -37.84
CA THR A 69 7.57 -32.91 -38.49
C THR A 69 8.22 -31.83 -37.62
N ALA A 70 8.07 -31.93 -36.29
CA ALA A 70 8.58 -30.94 -35.35
C ALA A 70 10.12 -31.02 -35.20
N LEU A 71 10.71 -32.22 -35.13
CA LEU A 71 12.18 -32.30 -35.06
C LEU A 71 12.81 -31.87 -36.39
N GLU A 72 12.16 -32.15 -37.52
CA GLU A 72 12.69 -31.77 -38.82
C GLU A 72 12.71 -30.24 -39.00
N ASP A 73 11.70 -29.52 -38.50
CA ASP A 73 11.72 -28.06 -38.43
C ASP A 73 12.92 -27.55 -37.60
N VAL A 74 13.22 -28.18 -36.46
CA VAL A 74 14.40 -27.81 -35.65
C VAL A 74 15.69 -28.10 -36.41
N ARG A 75 15.81 -29.29 -37.02
CA ARG A 75 16.98 -29.69 -37.81
C ARG A 75 17.24 -28.69 -38.94
N GLN A 76 16.23 -28.37 -39.74
CA GLN A 76 16.39 -27.47 -40.88
C GLN A 76 16.82 -26.07 -40.45
N VAL A 77 16.20 -25.51 -39.41
CA VAL A 77 16.58 -24.19 -38.87
C VAL A 77 18.02 -24.17 -38.35
N LEU A 78 18.48 -25.25 -37.73
CA LEU A 78 19.86 -25.36 -37.26
C LEU A 78 20.83 -25.38 -38.45
N LEU A 79 20.57 -26.19 -39.48
CA LEU A 79 21.41 -26.29 -40.67
C LEU A 79 21.49 -24.93 -41.40
N ASP A 80 20.33 -24.29 -41.65
CA ASP A 80 20.24 -23.03 -42.39
C ASP A 80 21.00 -21.88 -41.69
N ARG A 81 20.97 -21.85 -40.34
CA ARG A 81 21.61 -20.77 -39.58
C ARG A 81 23.08 -20.98 -39.29
N THR A 82 23.49 -22.23 -39.06
CA THR A 82 24.86 -22.56 -38.65
C THR A 82 25.76 -22.87 -39.84
N GLY A 83 25.18 -23.18 -41.01
CA GLY A 83 25.92 -23.60 -42.19
C GLY A 83 26.55 -24.99 -42.07
N MET A 84 26.21 -25.73 -41.01
CA MET A 84 26.74 -27.07 -40.76
C MET A 84 26.15 -28.11 -41.72
N SER A 85 26.91 -29.16 -41.98
CA SER A 85 26.40 -30.38 -42.61
C SER A 85 25.54 -31.19 -41.62
N GLY A 86 24.71 -32.09 -42.17
CA GLY A 86 23.89 -33.00 -41.36
C GLY A 86 24.71 -33.92 -40.45
N GLU A 87 25.92 -34.31 -40.89
CA GLU A 87 26.86 -35.14 -40.13
C GLU A 87 27.50 -34.35 -38.98
N GLU A 88 27.92 -33.11 -39.23
CA GLU A 88 28.46 -32.22 -38.20
C GLU A 88 27.43 -31.93 -37.11
N LEU A 89 26.17 -31.64 -37.50
CA LEU A 89 25.08 -31.44 -36.55
C LEU A 89 24.85 -32.69 -35.69
N GLN A 90 24.89 -33.88 -36.30
CA GLN A 90 24.73 -35.14 -35.58
C GLN A 90 25.86 -35.37 -34.57
N GLU A 91 27.10 -35.13 -34.95
CA GLU A 91 28.26 -35.30 -34.08
C GLU A 91 28.23 -34.31 -32.91
N ARG A 92 27.91 -33.04 -33.17
CA ARG A 92 27.73 -32.04 -32.11
C ARG A 92 26.58 -32.40 -31.18
N ALA A 93 25.43 -32.81 -31.72
CA ALA A 93 24.29 -33.23 -30.91
C ALA A 93 24.65 -34.43 -30.03
N ARG A 94 25.44 -35.39 -30.53
CA ARG A 94 25.95 -36.53 -29.75
C ARG A 94 26.86 -36.07 -28.61
N ALA A 95 27.80 -35.19 -28.90
CA ALA A 95 28.75 -34.68 -27.92
C ALA A 95 28.06 -33.86 -26.81
N VAL A 96 27.16 -32.94 -27.19
CA VAL A 96 26.36 -32.14 -26.23
C VAL A 96 25.42 -33.04 -25.43
N PHE A 97 24.71 -33.97 -26.06
CA PHE A 97 23.80 -34.89 -25.36
C PHE A 97 24.53 -35.74 -24.31
N SER A 98 25.66 -36.35 -24.69
CA SER A 98 26.48 -37.14 -23.76
C SER A 98 27.00 -36.28 -22.62
N HIS A 99 27.51 -35.09 -22.91
CA HIS A 99 28.01 -34.17 -21.89
C HIS A 99 26.90 -33.73 -20.92
N MET A 100 25.70 -33.41 -21.42
CA MET A 100 24.54 -33.06 -20.59
C MET A 100 24.11 -34.21 -19.65
N LEU A 101 24.18 -35.46 -20.10
CA LEU A 101 23.85 -36.61 -19.26
C LEU A 101 24.88 -36.84 -18.15
N HIS A 102 26.17 -36.65 -18.43
CA HIS A 102 27.24 -36.76 -17.42
C HIS A 102 27.22 -35.57 -16.43
N HIS A 103 26.74 -34.41 -16.86
CA HIS A 103 26.71 -33.17 -16.08
C HIS A 103 25.29 -32.62 -15.91
N TRP A 104 24.38 -33.50 -15.47
CA TRP A 104 22.94 -33.19 -15.35
C TRP A 104 22.65 -31.98 -14.46
N SER A 105 23.44 -31.77 -13.39
CA SER A 105 23.32 -30.63 -12.47
C SER A 105 23.48 -29.27 -13.14
N ASP A 106 24.15 -29.23 -14.30
CA ASP A 106 24.52 -27.98 -14.96
C ASP A 106 23.46 -27.53 -15.97
N VAL A 107 22.48 -28.38 -16.25
CA VAL A 107 21.37 -28.07 -17.16
C VAL A 107 20.42 -27.07 -16.50
N SER A 108 20.52 -25.81 -16.91
CA SER A 108 19.81 -24.69 -16.30
C SER A 108 18.41 -24.48 -16.90
N ILE A 109 17.57 -25.53 -16.84
CA ILE A 109 16.14 -25.48 -17.19
C ILE A 109 15.31 -25.68 -15.90
N GLY A 110 14.73 -24.61 -15.37
CA GLY A 110 14.12 -24.63 -14.04
C GLY A 110 12.94 -23.68 -13.89
N THR A 111 12.39 -23.63 -12.68
CA THR A 111 11.41 -22.60 -12.34
C THR A 111 12.12 -21.31 -11.94
N ILE A 112 11.41 -20.18 -12.06
CA ILE A 112 11.87 -18.89 -11.56
C ILE A 112 12.27 -19.01 -10.08
N ASP A 113 11.44 -19.65 -9.25
CA ASP A 113 11.71 -19.82 -7.81
C ASP A 113 13.00 -20.61 -7.52
N ALA A 114 13.24 -21.70 -8.23
CA ALA A 114 14.44 -22.51 -8.05
C ALA A 114 15.70 -21.73 -8.44
N PHE A 115 15.62 -20.93 -9.49
CA PHE A 115 16.71 -20.05 -9.91
C PHE A 115 16.97 -18.94 -8.89
N THR A 116 15.92 -18.26 -8.42
CA THR A 116 16.02 -17.22 -7.40
C THR A 116 16.64 -17.74 -6.11
N ARG A 117 16.22 -18.93 -5.63
CA ARG A 117 16.86 -19.58 -4.47
C ARG A 117 18.34 -19.87 -4.72
N ARG A 118 18.70 -20.37 -5.91
CA ARG A 118 20.12 -20.62 -6.27
C ARG A 118 20.95 -19.34 -6.27
N LEU A 119 20.38 -18.23 -6.74
CA LEU A 119 21.06 -16.93 -6.76
C LEU A 119 21.22 -16.33 -5.37
N LEU A 120 20.24 -16.47 -4.50
CA LEU A 120 20.23 -15.83 -3.18
C LEU A 120 20.99 -16.61 -2.12
N ARG A 121 21.11 -17.94 -2.26
CA ARG A 121 21.78 -18.79 -1.25
C ARG A 121 23.20 -18.34 -0.88
N PRO A 122 24.07 -17.93 -1.81
CA PRO A 122 25.39 -17.39 -1.47
C PRO A 122 25.33 -16.11 -0.63
N PHE A 123 24.26 -15.32 -0.75
CA PHE A 123 24.04 -14.06 -0.06
C PHE A 123 23.12 -14.19 1.16
N ALA A 124 22.65 -15.40 1.51
CA ALA A 124 21.67 -15.61 2.58
C ALA A 124 22.15 -14.99 3.89
N ARG A 125 23.42 -15.18 4.24
CA ARG A 125 24.04 -14.57 5.43
C ARG A 125 24.06 -13.04 5.40
N ASP A 126 24.39 -12.45 4.25
CA ASP A 126 24.49 -11.00 4.09
C ASP A 126 23.10 -10.34 4.12
N LEU A 127 22.08 -11.04 3.61
CA LEU A 127 20.68 -10.63 3.62
C LEU A 127 19.96 -11.01 4.93
N ARG A 128 20.67 -11.59 5.92
CA ARG A 128 20.10 -12.11 7.19
C ARG A 128 18.92 -13.08 6.97
N LEU A 129 18.97 -13.83 5.88
CA LEU A 129 18.05 -14.91 5.56
C LEU A 129 18.56 -16.19 6.20
N ASP A 130 17.65 -17.08 6.63
CA ASP A 130 18.07 -18.40 7.10
C ASP A 130 18.83 -19.14 5.98
N HIS A 131 19.84 -19.93 6.37
CA HIS A 131 20.78 -20.59 5.48
C HIS A 131 20.09 -21.54 4.48
N ASP A 132 18.91 -22.04 4.83
CA ASP A 132 18.11 -22.94 4.01
C ASP A 132 17.08 -22.23 3.11
N LEU A 133 16.86 -20.91 3.28
CA LEU A 133 15.93 -20.11 2.46
C LEU A 133 14.60 -20.86 2.28
N GLU A 134 13.99 -21.33 3.37
CA GLU A 134 12.67 -21.93 3.33
C GLU A 134 11.64 -20.85 2.94
N MET A 135 11.39 -20.74 1.64
CA MET A 135 10.31 -19.91 1.13
C MET A 135 8.99 -20.57 1.52
N SER A 136 8.37 -20.06 2.59
CA SER A 136 7.09 -20.60 3.05
C SER A 136 6.00 -20.35 2.01
N THR A 137 5.28 -21.42 1.67
CA THR A 137 4.03 -21.35 0.90
C THR A 137 2.83 -21.02 1.78
N GLU A 138 3.00 -20.99 3.10
CA GLU A 138 1.94 -20.85 4.12
C GLU A 138 1.88 -19.42 4.67
N VAL A 139 1.98 -18.43 3.77
CA VAL A 139 1.91 -17.00 4.10
C VAL A 139 0.66 -16.67 4.92
N ALA A 140 -0.49 -17.28 4.59
CA ALA A 140 -1.75 -17.06 5.30
C ALA A 140 -1.69 -17.51 6.77
N GLU A 141 -1.00 -18.62 7.08
CA GLU A 141 -0.89 -19.13 8.44
C GLU A 141 0.01 -18.25 9.31
N LEU A 142 1.09 -17.71 8.73
CA LEU A 142 1.97 -16.76 9.42
C LEU A 142 1.26 -15.43 9.70
N LEU A 143 0.46 -14.92 8.74
CA LEU A 143 -0.36 -13.73 8.98
C LEU A 143 -1.41 -13.98 10.07
N ASP A 144 -2.07 -15.14 10.05
CA ASP A 144 -3.05 -15.51 11.07
C ASP A 144 -2.42 -15.56 12.46
N ARG A 145 -1.23 -16.17 12.57
CA ARG A 145 -0.47 -16.21 13.83
C ARG A 145 -0.06 -14.82 14.29
N ALA A 146 0.37 -13.94 13.39
CA ALA A 146 0.69 -12.55 13.74
C ALA A 146 -0.55 -11.82 14.30
N VAL A 147 -1.71 -11.98 13.68
CA VAL A 147 -2.98 -11.42 14.18
C VAL A 147 -3.34 -12.00 15.55
N PHE A 148 -3.25 -13.32 15.74
CA PHE A 148 -3.54 -13.95 17.03
C PHE A 148 -2.55 -13.52 18.12
N SER A 149 -1.26 -13.40 17.79
CA SER A 149 -0.22 -12.94 18.71
C SER A 149 -0.52 -11.52 19.20
N LEU A 150 -0.87 -10.61 18.29
CA LEU A 150 -1.29 -9.25 18.62
C LEU A 150 -2.53 -9.23 19.51
N LEU A 151 -3.54 -10.04 19.20
CA LEU A 151 -4.75 -10.14 20.02
C LEU A 151 -4.48 -10.70 21.43
N ASN A 152 -3.51 -11.60 21.58
CA ASN A 152 -3.12 -12.17 22.88
C ASN A 152 -2.41 -11.16 23.79
N GLU A 153 -1.85 -10.08 23.23
CA GLU A 153 -1.29 -8.99 24.03
C GLU A 153 -2.36 -8.08 24.66
N ALA A 154 -3.63 -8.22 24.25
CA ALA A 154 -4.75 -7.57 24.90
C ALA A 154 -4.81 -7.95 26.39
N GLY A 155 -4.90 -6.95 27.26
CA GLY A 155 -4.91 -7.12 28.72
C GLY A 155 -3.53 -7.27 29.35
N THR A 156 -2.47 -7.50 28.57
CA THR A 156 -1.09 -7.61 29.06
C THR A 156 -0.31 -6.31 28.80
N SER A 157 -0.41 -5.76 27.58
CA SER A 157 0.18 -4.46 27.23
C SER A 157 -0.88 -3.35 27.31
N PRO A 158 -0.69 -2.31 28.15
CA PRO A 158 -1.64 -1.19 28.23
C PRO A 158 -1.80 -0.43 26.91
N ALA A 159 -0.71 -0.27 26.15
CA ALA A 159 -0.73 0.39 24.84
C ALA A 159 -1.51 -0.43 23.82
N MET A 160 -1.22 -1.74 23.72
CA MET A 160 -1.92 -2.66 22.81
C MET A 160 -3.41 -2.77 23.16
N THR A 161 -3.73 -2.86 24.45
CA THR A 161 -5.11 -2.92 24.94
C THR A 161 -5.88 -1.67 24.51
N ARG A 162 -5.26 -0.49 24.60
CA ARG A 162 -5.87 0.77 24.14
C ARG A 162 -6.09 0.77 22.63
N LEU A 163 -5.10 0.34 21.83
CA LEU A 163 -5.21 0.21 20.38
C LEU A 163 -6.38 -0.69 19.97
N LEU A 164 -6.45 -1.89 20.54
CA LEU A 164 -7.49 -2.87 20.25
C LEU A 164 -8.87 -2.41 20.72
N THR A 165 -8.95 -1.80 21.90
CA THR A 165 -10.20 -1.24 22.41
C THR A 165 -10.71 -0.11 21.51
N ARG A 166 -9.82 0.81 21.09
CA ARG A 166 -10.17 1.91 20.18
C ARG A 166 -10.68 1.39 18.83
N THR A 167 -10.03 0.37 18.31
CA THR A 167 -10.43 -0.30 17.07
C THR A 167 -11.81 -0.94 17.21
N ALA A 168 -12.05 -1.65 18.31
CA ALA A 168 -13.33 -2.28 18.61
C ALA A 168 -14.47 -1.25 18.76
N LEU A 169 -14.23 -0.14 19.46
CA LEU A 169 -15.21 0.94 19.62
C LEU A 169 -15.61 1.56 18.27
N ARG A 170 -14.64 1.81 17.39
CA ARG A 170 -14.91 2.32 16.04
C ARG A 170 -15.77 1.36 15.22
N MET A 171 -15.53 0.05 15.31
CA MET A 171 -16.36 -0.94 14.61
C MET A 171 -17.83 -0.90 15.05
N VAL A 172 -18.08 -0.62 16.33
CA VAL A 172 -19.43 -0.45 16.88
C VAL A 172 -20.07 0.82 16.32
N GLU A 173 -19.34 1.93 16.27
CA GLU A 173 -19.80 3.21 15.69
C GLU A 173 -20.16 3.05 14.20
N ASP A 174 -19.36 2.28 13.45
CA ASP A 174 -19.57 2.02 12.01
C ASP A 174 -20.67 0.97 11.73
N GLY A 175 -21.35 0.44 12.76
CA GLY A 175 -22.41 -0.56 12.61
C GLY A 175 -21.92 -1.92 12.09
N SER A 176 -20.62 -2.21 12.25
CA SER A 176 -20.00 -3.44 11.77
C SER A 176 -20.34 -4.63 12.69
N ARG A 177 -20.35 -5.85 12.12
CA ARG A 177 -20.49 -7.08 12.93
C ARG A 177 -19.27 -7.26 13.84
N TRP A 178 -19.50 -7.72 15.07
CA TRP A 178 -18.45 -8.02 16.05
C TRP A 178 -17.55 -9.17 15.58
N ARG A 179 -16.41 -8.82 14.98
CA ARG A 179 -15.36 -9.71 14.45
C ARG A 179 -14.00 -8.99 14.58
N PRO A 180 -13.36 -8.97 15.77
CA PRO A 180 -12.18 -8.13 16.03
C PRO A 180 -10.96 -8.53 15.18
N ASP A 181 -10.88 -9.80 14.77
CA ASP A 181 -9.85 -10.35 13.91
C ASP A 181 -10.01 -9.97 12.44
N GLY A 182 -11.24 -9.72 11.97
CA GLY A 182 -11.54 -9.45 10.57
C GLY A 182 -10.80 -8.25 9.99
N PRO A 183 -10.93 -7.05 10.59
CA PRO A 183 -10.19 -5.87 10.15
C PRO A 183 -8.68 -6.03 10.25
N LEU A 184 -8.19 -6.71 11.30
CA LEU A 184 -6.76 -6.98 11.46
C LEU A 184 -6.24 -7.91 10.37
N ARG A 185 -7.00 -8.93 9.96
CA ARG A 185 -6.67 -9.79 8.82
C ARG A 185 -6.65 -9.02 7.49
N LEU A 186 -7.56 -8.07 7.29
CA LEU A 186 -7.54 -7.19 6.12
C LEU A 186 -6.28 -6.32 6.10
N LEU A 187 -5.91 -5.72 7.24
CA LEU A 187 -4.66 -4.96 7.38
C LEU A 187 -3.43 -5.85 7.19
N ALA A 188 -3.42 -7.06 7.75
CA ALA A 188 -2.32 -8.01 7.64
C ALA A 188 -2.03 -8.38 6.18
N ASN A 189 -3.05 -8.51 5.33
CA ASN A 189 -2.85 -8.74 3.89
C ASN A 189 -2.14 -7.56 3.20
N GLU A 190 -2.31 -6.34 3.69
CA GLU A 190 -1.63 -5.15 3.15
C GLU A 190 -0.11 -5.21 3.39
N LEU A 191 0.37 -5.97 4.38
CA LEU A 191 1.79 -6.20 4.64
C LEU A 191 2.51 -6.94 3.50
N LEU A 192 1.77 -7.71 2.69
CA LEU A 192 2.31 -8.44 1.55
C LEU A 192 2.45 -7.57 0.30
N MET A 193 1.86 -6.37 0.30
CA MET A 193 1.84 -5.49 -0.86
C MET A 193 3.15 -4.71 -0.96
N GLU A 194 3.73 -4.66 -2.15
CA GLU A 194 4.99 -3.92 -2.41
C GLU A 194 4.87 -2.43 -2.08
N ARG A 195 3.70 -1.83 -2.33
CA ARG A 195 3.42 -0.42 -2.00
C ARG A 195 3.51 -0.10 -0.50
N SER A 196 3.39 -1.11 0.37
CA SER A 196 3.42 -0.95 1.82
C SER A 196 4.85 -0.92 2.37
N VAL A 197 5.84 -1.36 1.58
CA VAL A 197 7.23 -1.51 2.04
C VAL A 197 7.81 -0.22 2.60
N ARG A 198 7.74 0.88 1.82
CA ARG A 198 8.28 2.18 2.24
C ARG A 198 7.49 2.81 3.40
N PRO A 199 6.14 2.88 3.37
CA PRO A 199 5.38 3.37 4.51
C PRO A 199 5.68 2.61 5.81
N LEU A 200 5.84 1.28 5.74
CA LEU A 200 6.17 0.46 6.91
C LEU A 200 7.57 0.74 7.47
N SER A 201 8.56 1.03 6.62
CA SER A 201 9.90 1.39 7.08
C SER A 201 9.96 2.78 7.70
N GLU A 202 9.13 3.72 7.24
CA GLU A 202 8.98 5.02 7.90
C GLU A 202 8.26 4.86 9.24
N LEU A 203 7.20 4.03 9.31
CA LEU A 203 6.46 3.74 10.54
C LEU A 203 7.27 2.98 11.59
N SER A 204 8.26 2.18 11.20
CA SER A 204 9.08 1.42 12.16
C SER A 204 9.95 2.29 13.07
N THR A 205 10.02 3.59 12.79
CA THR A 205 10.71 4.57 13.65
C THR A 205 9.84 5.09 14.80
N LEU A 206 8.54 4.81 14.79
CA LEU A 206 7.58 5.29 15.78
C LEU A 206 7.14 4.14 16.68
N SER A 207 7.09 4.40 17.98
CA SER A 207 6.50 3.49 18.98
C SER A 207 4.99 3.67 19.09
N LEU A 208 4.29 2.63 19.57
CA LEU A 208 2.85 2.71 19.82
C LEU A 208 2.49 3.79 20.85
N GLU A 209 3.35 3.99 21.85
CA GLU A 209 3.21 5.06 22.84
C GLU A 209 3.24 6.44 22.17
N GLU A 210 4.21 6.72 21.30
CA GLU A 210 4.29 7.99 20.56
C GLU A 210 3.07 8.22 19.68
N VAL A 211 2.54 7.17 19.05
CA VAL A 211 1.31 7.26 18.25
C VAL A 211 0.09 7.59 19.11
N LEU A 212 -0.03 6.96 20.29
CA LEU A 212 -1.12 7.25 21.23
C LEU A 212 -1.01 8.65 21.83
N GLU A 213 0.20 9.13 22.11
CA GLU A 213 0.46 10.51 22.53
C GLU A 213 0.08 11.52 21.46
N ALA A 214 0.48 11.28 20.21
CA ALA A 214 0.09 12.09 19.06
C ALA A 214 -1.43 12.10 18.87
N GLU A 215 -2.11 10.96 19.00
CA GLU A 215 -3.58 10.87 18.95
C GLU A 215 -4.23 11.77 20.00
N GLY A 216 -3.71 11.74 21.24
CA GLY A 216 -4.17 12.58 22.34
C GLY A 216 -3.97 14.07 22.07
N ALA A 217 -2.79 14.45 21.60
CA ALA A 217 -2.44 15.83 21.28
C ALA A 217 -3.32 16.40 20.15
N ILE A 218 -3.54 15.63 19.07
CA ILE A 218 -4.38 16.04 17.94
C ILE A 218 -5.83 16.24 18.38
N LYS A 219 -6.39 15.32 19.18
CA LYS A 219 -7.74 15.48 19.74
C LYS A 219 -7.86 16.73 20.61
N ALA A 220 -6.89 16.95 21.49
CA ALA A 220 -6.88 18.12 22.36
C ALA A 220 -6.82 19.44 21.57
N ALA A 221 -6.03 19.47 20.48
CA ALA A 221 -5.96 20.62 19.58
C ALA A 221 -7.31 20.88 18.87
N ILE A 222 -7.92 19.83 18.31
CA ILE A 222 -9.24 19.89 17.65
C ILE A 222 -10.33 20.36 18.62
N ASP A 223 -10.36 19.78 19.82
CA ASP A 223 -11.36 20.13 20.84
C ASP A 223 -11.14 21.55 21.36
N GLY A 224 -9.88 21.96 21.57
CA GLY A 224 -9.54 23.33 21.98
C GLY A 224 -9.93 24.37 20.92
N PHE A 225 -9.66 24.10 19.65
CA PHE A 225 -10.09 24.94 18.53
C PHE A 225 -11.62 25.06 18.46
N ARG A 226 -12.31 23.92 18.53
CA ARG A 226 -13.78 23.87 18.53
C ARG A 226 -14.38 24.68 19.68
N GLN A 227 -13.87 24.48 20.90
CA GLN A 227 -14.38 25.18 22.09
C GLN A 227 -14.21 26.69 21.97
N ARG A 228 -13.05 27.17 21.48
CA ARG A 228 -12.81 28.61 21.28
C ARG A 228 -13.78 29.21 20.26
N LEU A 229 -14.01 28.54 19.12
CA LEU A 229 -14.98 29.02 18.13
C LEU A 229 -16.41 29.05 18.68
N GLN A 230 -16.81 27.98 19.38
CA GLN A 230 -18.13 27.92 19.99
C GLN A 230 -18.32 28.99 21.06
N GLU A 231 -17.27 29.29 21.83
CA GLU A 231 -17.30 30.36 22.82
C GLU A 231 -17.48 31.73 22.17
N LEU A 232 -16.76 32.03 21.09
CA LEU A 232 -16.94 33.27 20.33
C LEU A 232 -18.36 33.40 19.76
N GLY A 233 -18.91 32.30 19.20
CA GLY A 233 -20.29 32.26 18.74
C GLY A 233 -21.32 32.52 19.85
N ARG A 234 -21.13 31.88 21.01
CA ARG A 234 -21.99 32.06 22.20
C ARG A 234 -21.89 33.48 22.72
N ARG A 235 -20.69 34.02 22.85
CA ARG A 235 -20.44 35.39 23.31
C ARG A 235 -21.15 36.42 22.43
N GLY A 236 -21.00 36.31 21.10
CA GLY A 236 -21.73 37.18 20.17
C GLY A 236 -23.25 37.02 20.26
N SER A 237 -23.74 35.80 20.42
CA SER A 237 -25.18 35.54 20.59
C SER A 237 -25.73 36.10 21.91
N THR A 238 -24.94 36.07 22.98
CA THR A 238 -25.29 36.66 24.28
C THR A 238 -25.34 38.18 24.20
N LEU A 239 -24.36 38.82 23.53
CA LEU A 239 -24.36 40.27 23.31
C LEU A 239 -25.63 40.76 22.60
N LEU A 240 -26.13 40.01 21.61
CA LEU A 240 -27.39 40.33 20.94
C LEU A 240 -28.59 40.25 21.89
N LYS A 241 -28.65 39.19 22.71
CA LYS A 241 -29.73 38.99 23.68
C LYS A 241 -29.73 40.06 24.77
N GLU A 242 -28.57 40.40 25.32
CA GLU A 242 -28.42 41.42 26.37
C GLU A 242 -28.78 42.82 25.87
N ALA A 243 -28.50 43.12 24.60
CA ALA A 243 -28.94 44.36 23.96
C ALA A 243 -30.45 44.38 23.64
N GLY A 244 -31.15 43.25 23.82
CA GLY A 244 -32.57 43.10 23.47
C GLY A 244 -32.81 43.26 21.98
N LEU A 245 -31.90 42.74 21.14
CA LEU A 245 -31.97 42.79 19.68
C LEU A 245 -32.42 41.44 19.14
N ASP A 246 -33.47 41.46 18.33
CA ASP A 246 -33.93 40.30 17.57
C ASP A 246 -33.24 40.22 16.21
N ALA A 247 -33.30 39.05 15.58
CA ALA A 247 -32.73 38.87 14.26
C ALA A 247 -33.28 39.91 13.27
N SER A 248 -34.59 40.22 13.30
CA SER A 248 -35.23 41.20 12.39
C SER A 248 -34.70 42.64 12.50
N ASP A 249 -34.01 42.97 13.58
CA ASP A 249 -33.48 44.30 13.85
C ASP A 249 -32.16 44.57 13.13
N LEU A 250 -31.48 43.52 12.69
CA LEU A 250 -30.17 43.59 12.04
C LEU A 250 -30.26 43.54 10.51
N TYR A 251 -29.20 44.01 9.85
CA TYR A 251 -29.09 43.92 8.40
C TYR A 251 -29.23 42.47 7.91
N GLN A 252 -30.16 42.24 6.99
CA GLN A 252 -30.50 40.91 6.42
C GLN A 252 -31.02 39.88 7.42
N GLY A 253 -31.30 40.31 8.64
CA GLY A 253 -31.96 39.52 9.66
C GLY A 253 -31.32 38.16 9.93
N ALA A 254 -32.15 37.12 9.95
CA ALA A 254 -31.69 35.75 10.14
C ALA A 254 -30.69 35.27 9.07
N ARG A 255 -30.57 35.90 7.91
CA ARG A 255 -29.56 35.51 6.89
C ARG A 255 -28.19 36.14 7.14
N GLY A 256 -28.09 37.09 8.06
CA GLY A 256 -26.86 37.83 8.37
C GLY A 256 -26.18 37.32 9.64
N LEU A 257 -25.77 38.27 10.47
CA LEU A 257 -24.98 38.07 11.67
C LEU A 257 -25.52 36.98 12.64
N PRO A 258 -26.84 36.90 12.96
CA PRO A 258 -27.35 35.89 13.88
C PRO A 258 -27.07 34.45 13.46
N THR A 259 -27.23 34.13 12.17
CA THR A 259 -26.93 32.78 11.67
C THR A 259 -25.44 32.49 11.67
N PHE A 260 -24.61 33.49 11.35
CA PHE A 260 -23.16 33.31 11.44
C PHE A 260 -22.70 32.98 12.86
N LEU A 261 -23.18 33.73 13.86
CA LEU A 261 -22.92 33.43 15.28
C LEU A 261 -23.46 32.06 15.70
N GLY A 262 -24.62 31.65 15.15
CA GLY A 262 -25.18 30.32 15.34
C GLY A 262 -24.28 29.22 14.79
N MET A 263 -23.74 29.38 13.58
CA MET A 263 -22.80 28.43 12.97
C MET A 263 -21.49 28.31 13.75
N LEU A 264 -20.98 29.41 14.31
CA LEU A 264 -19.82 29.37 15.21
C LEU A 264 -20.14 28.60 16.51
N SER A 265 -21.30 28.88 17.11
CA SER A 265 -21.75 28.25 18.36
C SER A 265 -21.97 26.74 18.24
N SER A 266 -22.28 26.25 17.04
CA SER A 266 -22.49 24.84 16.72
C SER A 266 -21.37 24.26 15.84
N TYR A 267 -20.19 24.87 15.83
CA TYR A 267 -19.07 24.44 15.00
C TYR A 267 -18.69 22.99 15.29
N GLU A 268 -18.66 22.16 14.23
CA GLU A 268 -18.34 20.73 14.28
C GLU A 268 -17.43 20.30 13.13
N GLY A 269 -16.43 21.14 12.78
CA GLY A 269 -15.38 20.78 11.82
C GLY A 269 -15.68 21.10 10.35
N ARG A 270 -16.70 21.90 10.05
CA ARG A 270 -16.96 22.40 8.69
C ARG A 270 -16.52 23.85 8.57
N TYR A 271 -15.89 24.23 7.46
CA TYR A 271 -15.53 25.63 7.22
C TYR A 271 -16.74 26.56 7.33
N VAL A 272 -16.63 27.63 8.12
CA VAL A 272 -17.70 28.60 8.36
C VAL A 272 -17.24 30.01 7.95
N PRO A 273 -17.28 30.36 6.66
CA PRO A 273 -16.96 31.70 6.22
C PRO A 273 -18.10 32.69 6.51
N PRO A 274 -17.79 33.99 6.71
CA PRO A 274 -18.81 35.02 6.74
C PRO A 274 -19.39 35.15 5.34
N ASN A 275 -20.72 35.23 5.22
CA ASN A 275 -21.35 35.50 3.93
C ASN A 275 -21.22 36.99 3.57
N SER A 276 -21.63 37.36 2.35
CA SER A 276 -21.53 38.74 1.87
C SER A 276 -22.29 39.76 2.72
N TYR A 277 -23.33 39.35 3.45
CA TYR A 277 -24.05 40.25 4.34
C TYR A 277 -23.27 40.54 5.62
N VAL A 278 -22.68 39.51 6.21
CA VAL A 278 -21.82 39.64 7.39
C VAL A 278 -20.58 40.45 7.04
N GLN A 279 -19.95 40.21 5.88
CA GLN A 279 -18.81 41.01 5.41
C GLN A 279 -19.14 42.50 5.33
N ARG A 280 -20.27 42.86 4.70
CA ARG A 280 -20.71 44.27 4.62
C ARG A 280 -21.01 44.89 5.99
N MET A 281 -21.41 44.10 6.98
CA MET A 281 -21.58 44.56 8.36
C MET A 281 -20.22 44.82 9.03
N LEU A 282 -19.23 43.98 8.78
CA LEU A 282 -17.87 44.12 9.30
C LEU A 282 -17.11 45.29 8.64
N ASP A 283 -17.32 45.50 7.33
CA ASP A 283 -16.78 46.65 6.58
C ASP A 283 -17.46 47.97 6.97
N GLY A 284 -18.56 47.88 7.70
CA GLY A 284 -19.28 48.99 8.29
C GLY A 284 -20.25 49.71 7.37
N GLU A 285 -20.59 49.12 6.22
CA GLU A 285 -21.53 49.71 5.25
C GLU A 285 -22.98 49.71 5.71
N LYS A 286 -23.42 48.63 6.37
CA LYS A 286 -24.81 48.42 6.80
C LYS A 286 -24.84 47.66 8.12
N TRP A 287 -25.73 48.04 9.03
CA TRP A 287 -25.73 47.47 10.38
C TRP A 287 -27.12 46.99 10.84
N HIS A 288 -28.08 47.90 10.84
CA HIS A 288 -29.46 47.61 11.27
C HIS A 288 -30.41 47.39 10.09
N SER A 289 -31.59 46.88 10.38
CA SER A 289 -32.71 46.80 9.45
C SER A 289 -33.20 48.19 9.06
N GLY A 290 -33.62 48.36 7.80
CA GLY A 290 -34.23 49.61 7.34
C GLY A 290 -35.62 49.89 7.96
N LYS A 291 -36.18 48.93 8.69
CA LYS A 291 -37.44 49.04 9.43
C LYS A 291 -37.26 49.19 10.94
N ALA A 292 -36.02 49.22 11.44
CA ALA A 292 -35.72 49.33 12.86
C ALA A 292 -36.10 50.72 13.38
N SER A 293 -36.72 50.79 14.57
CA SER A 293 -37.00 52.06 15.26
C SER A 293 -35.71 52.76 15.68
N THR A 294 -35.75 54.07 15.90
CA THR A 294 -34.58 54.86 16.34
C THR A 294 -33.92 54.28 17.60
N GLU A 295 -34.73 53.84 18.57
CA GLU A 295 -34.25 53.21 19.81
C GLU A 295 -33.54 51.87 19.56
N VAL A 296 -34.03 51.06 18.60
CA VAL A 296 -33.36 49.81 18.20
C VAL A 296 -32.05 50.10 17.47
N GLN A 297 -32.00 51.15 16.63
CA GLN A 297 -30.79 51.57 15.94
C GLN A 297 -29.71 51.99 16.93
N GLU A 298 -30.05 52.84 17.92
CA GLU A 298 -29.13 53.29 18.97
C GLU A 298 -28.58 52.10 19.78
N ARG A 299 -29.44 51.18 20.22
CA ARG A 299 -29.01 49.95 20.93
C ARG A 299 -28.11 49.07 20.07
N SER A 300 -28.44 48.93 18.78
CA SER A 300 -27.61 48.15 17.85
C SER A 300 -26.23 48.77 17.65
N GLU A 301 -26.13 50.09 17.52
CA GLU A 301 -24.85 50.78 17.35
C GLU A 301 -24.01 50.76 18.63
N ALA A 302 -24.65 50.80 19.80
CA ALA A 302 -23.94 50.69 21.08
C ALA A 302 -23.22 49.33 21.25
N VAL A 303 -23.81 48.23 20.78
CA VAL A 303 -23.21 46.89 20.88
C VAL A 303 -22.30 46.53 19.69
N ARG A 304 -22.33 47.34 18.62
CA ARG A 304 -21.59 47.10 17.38
C ARG A 304 -20.09 46.85 17.56
N PRO A 305 -19.33 47.67 18.31
CA PRO A 305 -17.88 47.46 18.42
C PRO A 305 -17.54 46.09 19.03
N PHE A 306 -18.34 45.63 19.99
CA PHE A 306 -18.15 44.34 20.66
C PHE A 306 -18.49 43.16 19.74
N LEU A 307 -19.58 43.26 18.97
CA LEU A 307 -19.94 42.24 17.99
C LEU A 307 -18.92 42.15 16.85
N VAL A 308 -18.45 43.29 16.34
CA VAL A 308 -17.42 43.35 15.31
C VAL A 308 -16.12 42.73 15.83
N SER A 309 -15.65 43.12 17.03
CA SER A 309 -14.47 42.49 17.67
C SER A 309 -14.64 40.97 17.76
N CYS A 310 -15.79 40.51 18.26
CA CYS A 310 -16.05 39.09 18.41
C CYS A 310 -16.05 38.32 17.08
N CYS A 311 -16.56 38.92 16.01
CA CYS A 311 -16.53 38.31 14.68
C CYS A 311 -15.11 38.31 14.11
N LEU A 312 -14.36 39.39 14.23
CA LEU A 312 -12.98 39.48 13.74
C LEU A 312 -12.07 38.49 14.47
N GLU A 313 -12.21 38.34 15.79
CA GLU A 313 -11.52 37.31 16.57
C GLU A 313 -11.84 35.90 16.07
N ALA A 314 -13.11 35.62 15.73
CA ALA A 314 -13.51 34.32 15.19
C ALA A 314 -12.94 34.07 13.79
N LEU A 315 -12.90 35.11 12.94
CA LEU A 315 -12.34 35.01 11.59
C LEU A 315 -10.83 34.80 11.62
N ALA A 316 -10.10 35.52 12.48
CA ALA A 316 -8.67 35.31 12.67
C ALA A 316 -8.39 33.88 13.16
N LEU A 317 -9.17 33.39 14.13
CA LEU A 317 -9.04 32.02 14.62
C LEU A 317 -9.28 30.99 13.49
N ILE A 318 -10.31 31.19 12.66
CA ILE A 318 -10.59 30.31 11.51
C ILE A 318 -9.43 30.35 10.51
N GLU A 319 -8.93 31.54 10.18
CA GLU A 319 -7.84 31.72 9.22
C GLU A 319 -6.55 31.02 9.69
N GLU A 320 -6.23 31.11 10.97
CA GLU A 320 -5.02 30.52 11.55
C GLU A 320 -5.15 29.02 11.80
N GLY A 321 -6.32 28.54 12.24
CA GLY A 321 -6.45 27.19 12.82
C GLY A 321 -7.30 26.20 12.05
N HIS A 322 -8.07 26.62 11.04
CA HIS A 322 -9.01 25.71 10.38
C HIS A 322 -8.31 24.62 9.56
N GLN A 323 -7.19 24.94 8.91
CA GLN A 323 -6.40 23.95 8.18
C GLN A 323 -5.90 22.84 9.11
N ASP A 324 -5.42 23.19 10.30
CA ASP A 324 -4.91 22.24 11.30
C ASP A 324 -6.05 21.40 11.89
N ASP A 325 -7.23 21.97 12.13
CA ASP A 325 -8.43 21.21 12.55
C ASP A 325 -8.83 20.17 11.49
N LEU A 326 -8.88 20.57 10.21
CA LEU A 326 -9.20 19.65 9.11
C LEU A 326 -8.13 18.56 8.96
N LEU A 327 -6.85 18.92 9.01
CA LEU A 327 -5.75 17.98 8.92
C LEU A 327 -5.77 17.00 10.08
N GLY A 328 -5.93 17.49 11.32
CA GLY A 328 -6.01 16.65 12.51
C GLY A 328 -7.15 15.63 12.41
N ARG A 329 -8.34 16.05 11.96
CA ARG A 329 -9.48 15.15 11.76
C ARG A 329 -9.22 14.10 10.69
N ALA A 330 -8.56 14.48 9.59
CA ALA A 330 -8.16 13.55 8.54
C ALA A 330 -7.15 12.53 9.06
N VAL A 331 -6.12 12.97 9.80
CA VAL A 331 -5.11 12.09 10.41
C VAL A 331 -5.74 11.11 11.39
N LEU A 332 -6.61 11.58 12.30
CA LEU A 332 -7.27 10.71 13.30
C LEU A 332 -8.11 9.58 12.67
N LYS A 333 -8.59 9.77 11.44
CA LYS A 333 -9.35 8.73 10.73
C LYS A 333 -8.50 7.49 10.45
N ASP A 334 -7.23 7.66 10.14
CA ASP A 334 -6.37 6.58 9.66
C ASP A 334 -5.21 6.24 10.62
N LEU A 335 -4.94 7.09 11.62
CA LEU A 335 -3.84 6.92 12.59
C LEU A 335 -3.88 5.57 13.33
N MET A 336 -5.05 5.15 13.83
CA MET A 336 -5.18 3.90 14.58
C MET A 336 -5.05 2.66 13.69
N PRO A 337 -5.69 2.58 12.50
CA PRO A 337 -5.38 1.55 11.51
C PRO A 337 -3.89 1.46 11.15
N THR A 338 -3.21 2.62 11.01
CA THR A 338 -1.77 2.67 10.72
C THR A 338 -0.94 2.10 11.88
N ALA A 339 -1.29 2.43 13.13
CA ALA A 339 -0.66 1.86 14.31
C ALA A 339 -0.84 0.33 14.37
N ALA A 340 -2.07 -0.15 14.12
CA ALA A 340 -2.35 -1.58 14.07
C ALA A 340 -1.56 -2.30 12.96
N LEU A 341 -1.40 -1.68 11.80
CA LEU A 341 -0.59 -2.23 10.72
C LEU A 341 0.89 -2.33 11.11
N HIS A 342 1.43 -1.32 11.81
CA HIS A 342 2.80 -1.35 12.33
C HIS A 342 2.99 -2.50 13.33
N GLU A 343 2.11 -2.63 14.31
CA GLU A 343 2.17 -3.70 15.31
C GLU A 343 2.04 -5.09 14.66
N LEU A 344 1.12 -5.26 13.71
CA LEU A 344 1.00 -6.51 12.94
C LEU A 344 2.30 -6.87 12.22
N ASN A 345 2.99 -5.87 11.64
CA ASN A 345 4.29 -6.09 11.01
C ASN A 345 5.34 -6.54 12.04
N VAL A 346 5.38 -5.93 13.23
CA VAL A 346 6.29 -6.35 14.31
C VAL A 346 6.06 -7.81 14.70
N HIS A 347 4.80 -8.22 14.90
CA HIS A 347 4.46 -9.61 15.20
C HIS A 347 4.77 -10.57 14.06
N LEU A 348 4.54 -10.16 12.81
CA LEU A 348 4.85 -10.96 11.63
C LEU A 348 6.35 -11.20 11.49
N GLU A 349 7.17 -10.15 11.64
CA GLU A 349 8.64 -10.27 11.54
C GLU A 349 9.21 -11.12 12.68
N ARG A 350 8.64 -11.04 13.90
CA ARG A 350 9.00 -11.96 14.99
C ARG A 350 8.67 -13.41 14.66
N GLY A 351 7.45 -13.69 14.19
CA GLY A 351 7.05 -15.04 13.80
C GLY A 351 7.90 -15.63 12.67
N LYS A 352 8.25 -14.82 11.66
CA LYS A 352 9.20 -15.19 10.61
C LYS A 352 10.57 -15.55 11.17
N ALA A 353 11.10 -14.74 12.10
CA ALA A 353 12.41 -14.97 12.71
C ALA A 353 12.44 -16.25 13.56
N ASP A 354 11.36 -16.53 14.31
CA ASP A 354 11.24 -17.75 15.12
C ASP A 354 11.21 -19.03 14.27
N GLU A 355 10.67 -18.95 13.05
CA GLU A 355 10.55 -20.08 12.11
C GLU A 355 11.66 -20.16 11.07
N GLY A 356 12.57 -19.17 11.00
CA GLY A 356 13.61 -19.14 9.97
C GLY A 356 13.07 -18.90 8.56
N VAL A 357 11.87 -18.31 8.44
CA VAL A 357 11.15 -18.17 7.17
C VAL A 357 11.27 -16.74 6.64
N VAL A 358 11.35 -16.62 5.30
CA VAL A 358 11.34 -15.31 4.64
C VAL A 358 10.34 -15.30 3.48
N PHE A 359 9.63 -14.19 3.31
CA PHE A 359 8.70 -14.01 2.19
C PHE A 359 9.42 -13.49 0.96
N PHE A 360 8.88 -13.80 -0.21
CA PHE A 360 9.38 -13.25 -1.47
C PHE A 360 9.32 -11.71 -1.49
N SER A 361 8.31 -11.12 -0.85
CA SER A 361 8.18 -9.66 -0.67
C SER A 361 9.28 -9.03 0.20
N ASP A 362 9.99 -9.82 1.01
CA ASP A 362 11.07 -9.31 1.85
C ASP A 362 12.38 -9.15 1.05
N LEU A 363 12.50 -9.93 -0.03
CA LEU A 363 13.61 -9.83 -0.97
C LEU A 363 13.53 -8.56 -1.82
N THR A 364 12.33 -8.08 -2.13
CA THR A 364 12.15 -6.77 -2.77
C THR A 364 12.40 -5.63 -1.79
N ARG A 365 12.04 -5.81 -0.50
CA ARG A 365 12.31 -4.82 0.58
C ARG A 365 13.80 -4.59 0.84
N SER A 366 14.65 -5.61 0.71
CA SER A 366 16.10 -5.48 0.95
C SER A 366 16.90 -4.92 -0.23
N ALA A 367 16.30 -4.89 -1.43
CA ALA A 367 16.94 -4.39 -2.65
C ALA A 367 16.56 -2.94 -3.02
N ALA A 368 15.58 -2.36 -2.33
CA ALA A 368 15.13 -0.97 -2.48
C ALA A 368 15.70 -0.10 -1.36
#